data_AF-A0A1G6LBB1-F1
#
_entry.id   AF-A0A1G6LBB1-F1
#
_cell.length_a   1.000
_cell.length_b   1.000
_cell.length_c   1.000
_cell.angle_alpha   90.00
_cell.angle_beta   90.00
_cell.angle_gamma   90.00
#
_symmetry.space_group_name_H-M   'P 1'
#
loop_
_entity.id
_entity.type
_entity.pdbx_description
1 polymer ?
#
loop_
_entity_poly.entity_id
_entity_poly.type
_entity_poly.pdbx_seq_one_letter_code
_entity_poly.pdbx_strand_id
1 'polypeptide(L)'
;MQILNQAKNKILPLIQDFLDKMVFFETKENCLYTDFLGAKSEGLTFGDIKETLSVEQIMGLDLDSDKNKELFVGFLNAFVNFYNKEPSTIFCKNNQFCFNEMGNRFFKRYGSNLSMCFIDNLESNFEILNKYGFKINFLNFQENAFQERIFDCIANNFLVLCNGYCLTKPWADDILEISSMDNANRLVIFFGPQSAFVSMINLKRLCFFKEV
;
A
#
# COMPACT_ATOMS: atom_id res chain seq x y z
N MET A 1 9.05 7.29 -11.04
CA MET A 1 8.21 6.07 -10.96
C MET A 1 9.07 4.81 -10.92
N GLN A 2 9.70 4.53 -9.78
CA GLN A 2 10.59 3.37 -9.60
C GLN A 2 9.82 2.14 -9.09
N ILE A 3 8.92 2.31 -8.11
CA ILE A 3 8.25 1.17 -7.43
C ILE A 3 7.39 0.35 -8.41
N LEU A 4 6.45 1.00 -9.10
CA LEU A 4 5.53 0.30 -10.00
C LEU A 4 6.22 -0.27 -11.23
N ASN A 5 7.25 0.41 -11.74
CA ASN A 5 8.06 -0.11 -12.85
C ASN A 5 8.91 -1.32 -12.42
N GLN A 6 9.47 -1.32 -11.20
CA GLN A 6 10.13 -2.50 -10.64
C GLN A 6 9.16 -3.68 -10.52
N ALA A 7 7.93 -3.43 -10.03
CA ALA A 7 6.90 -4.46 -9.96
C ALA A 7 6.54 -5.01 -11.34
N LYS A 8 6.30 -4.11 -12.31
CA LYS A 8 6.03 -4.44 -13.71
C LYS A 8 7.11 -5.36 -14.30
N ASN A 9 8.37 -4.98 -14.16
CA ASN A 9 9.51 -5.77 -14.65
C ASN A 9 9.61 -7.13 -13.95
N LYS A 10 9.28 -7.19 -12.65
CA LYS A 10 9.32 -8.43 -11.87
C LYS A 10 8.24 -9.43 -12.30
N ILE A 11 7.05 -8.96 -12.62
CA ILE A 11 5.91 -9.83 -12.97
C ILE A 11 5.84 -10.16 -14.46
N LEU A 12 6.42 -9.34 -15.34
CA LEU A 12 6.38 -9.53 -16.79
C LEU A 12 6.69 -10.98 -17.26
N PRO A 13 7.74 -11.67 -16.75
CA PRO A 13 7.99 -13.06 -17.14
C PRO A 13 6.97 -14.06 -16.58
N LEU A 14 6.24 -13.71 -15.53
CA LEU A 14 5.27 -14.58 -14.85
C LEU A 14 3.87 -14.51 -15.47
N ILE A 15 3.57 -13.45 -16.23
CA ILE A 15 2.24 -13.17 -16.77
C ILE A 15 2.07 -13.53 -18.25
N GLN A 16 3.09 -14.09 -18.90
CA GLN A 16 3.09 -14.31 -20.37
C GLN A 16 1.91 -15.18 -20.83
N ASP A 17 1.59 -16.23 -20.08
CA ASP A 17 0.47 -17.14 -20.40
C ASP A 17 -0.91 -16.55 -20.05
N PHE A 18 -0.94 -15.32 -19.52
CA PHE A 18 -2.14 -14.67 -19.02
C PHE A 18 -2.45 -13.34 -19.72
N LEU A 19 -1.68 -12.94 -20.73
CA LEU A 19 -1.82 -11.64 -21.41
C LEU A 19 -3.23 -11.41 -21.98
N ASP A 20 -3.89 -12.48 -22.45
CA ASP A 20 -5.25 -12.47 -23.00
C ASP A 20 -6.35 -12.51 -21.92
N LYS A 21 -6.00 -12.76 -20.66
CA LYS A 21 -6.97 -12.93 -19.57
C LYS A 21 -7.50 -11.57 -19.13
N MET A 22 -8.80 -11.55 -18.83
CA MET A 22 -9.49 -10.35 -18.38
C MET A 22 -9.35 -10.17 -16.87
N VAL A 23 -9.25 -8.92 -16.46
CA VAL A 23 -9.30 -8.45 -15.08
C VAL A 23 -10.50 -7.52 -14.97
N PHE A 24 -11.33 -7.77 -13.96
CA PHE A 24 -12.51 -6.95 -13.68
C PHE A 24 -12.21 -5.96 -12.56
N PHE A 25 -12.66 -4.72 -12.72
CA PHE A 25 -12.51 -3.63 -11.76
C PHE A 25 -13.86 -2.98 -11.48
N GLU A 26 -14.21 -2.81 -10.20
CA GLU A 26 -15.42 -2.10 -9.80
C GLU A 26 -15.21 -1.38 -8.47
N THR A 27 -15.53 -0.09 -8.41
CA THR A 27 -15.58 0.68 -7.18
C THR A 27 -16.92 0.44 -6.47
N LYS A 28 -16.89 0.15 -5.16
CA LYS A 28 -18.03 0.26 -4.24
C LYS A 28 -17.56 0.88 -2.93
N GLU A 29 -18.25 1.93 -2.48
CA GLU A 29 -18.00 2.55 -1.15
C GLU A 29 -16.52 2.90 -0.90
N ASN A 30 -15.89 3.61 -1.84
CA ASN A 30 -14.45 3.98 -1.82
C ASN A 30 -13.48 2.79 -1.82
N CYS A 31 -13.94 1.60 -2.20
CA CYS A 31 -13.11 0.42 -2.36
C CYS A 31 -13.12 -0.03 -3.82
N LEU A 32 -11.95 -0.12 -4.44
CA LEU A 32 -11.72 -0.73 -5.73
C LEU A 32 -11.60 -2.24 -5.53
N TYR A 33 -12.59 -2.97 -6.04
CA TYR A 33 -12.55 -4.41 -6.12
C TYR A 33 -11.90 -4.81 -7.43
N THR A 34 -10.94 -5.73 -7.36
CA THR A 34 -10.29 -6.32 -8.54
C THR A 34 -10.45 -7.83 -8.50
N ASP A 35 -10.84 -8.42 -9.63
CA ASP A 35 -10.93 -9.87 -9.81
C ASP A 35 -10.08 -10.30 -11.02
N PHE A 36 -9.11 -11.16 -10.77
CA PHE A 36 -8.29 -11.80 -11.78
C PHE A 36 -8.37 -13.31 -11.60
N LEU A 37 -9.05 -14.00 -12.52
CA LEU A 37 -9.23 -15.46 -12.51
C LEU A 37 -9.80 -15.99 -11.17
N GLY A 38 -10.70 -15.23 -10.53
CA GLY A 38 -11.30 -15.56 -9.24
C GLY A 38 -10.44 -15.20 -8.03
N ALA A 39 -9.17 -14.80 -8.23
CA ALA A 39 -8.35 -14.22 -7.19
C ALA A 39 -8.71 -12.74 -7.03
N LYS A 40 -9.12 -12.37 -5.82
CA LYS A 40 -9.66 -11.04 -5.53
C LYS A 40 -8.64 -10.18 -4.79
N SER A 41 -8.69 -8.89 -5.02
CA SER A 41 -8.07 -7.89 -4.17
C SER A 41 -8.99 -6.68 -3.96
N GLU A 42 -8.72 -5.96 -2.89
CA GLU A 42 -9.45 -4.76 -2.48
C GLU A 42 -8.45 -3.63 -2.27
N GLY A 43 -8.86 -2.40 -2.51
CA GLY A 43 -8.00 -1.23 -2.33
C GLY A 43 -8.79 0.03 -2.13
N LEU A 44 -8.27 0.97 -1.34
CA LEU A 44 -8.86 2.29 -1.23
C LEU A 44 -8.82 2.98 -2.60
N THR A 45 -9.91 3.65 -2.96
CA THR A 45 -10.00 4.53 -4.13
C THR A 45 -10.95 5.67 -3.81
N PHE A 46 -10.71 6.83 -4.42
CA PHE A 46 -11.65 7.95 -4.43
C PHE A 46 -12.23 8.19 -5.82
N GLY A 47 -11.87 7.34 -6.80
CA GLY A 47 -12.38 7.38 -8.15
C GLY A 47 -13.56 6.42 -8.34
N ASP A 48 -14.45 6.77 -9.26
CA ASP A 48 -15.47 5.86 -9.77
C ASP A 48 -14.89 5.06 -10.95
N ILE A 49 -14.57 3.78 -10.71
CA ILE A 49 -13.94 2.90 -11.68
C ILE A 49 -14.87 1.71 -11.92
N LYS A 50 -15.22 1.48 -13.18
CA LYS A 50 -15.92 0.28 -13.63
C LYS A 50 -15.41 -0.13 -15.00
N GLU A 51 -14.47 -1.07 -15.01
CA GLU A 51 -13.73 -1.44 -16.22
C GLU A 51 -13.46 -2.93 -16.28
N THR A 52 -13.21 -3.42 -17.49
CA THR A 52 -12.70 -4.77 -17.71
C THR A 52 -11.62 -4.67 -18.76
N LEU A 53 -10.40 -5.02 -18.38
CA LEU A 53 -9.20 -4.89 -19.21
C LEU A 53 -8.49 -6.23 -19.29
N SER A 54 -7.86 -6.53 -20.43
CA SER A 54 -6.93 -7.65 -20.51
C SER A 54 -5.66 -7.35 -19.72
N VAL A 55 -4.92 -8.39 -19.30
CA VAL A 55 -3.60 -8.22 -18.69
C VAL A 55 -2.67 -7.45 -19.62
N GLU A 56 -2.71 -7.71 -20.94
CA GLU A 56 -1.93 -6.94 -21.92
C GLU A 56 -2.25 -5.44 -21.88
N GLN A 57 -3.53 -5.07 -21.84
CA GLN A 57 -3.95 -3.66 -21.72
C GLN A 57 -3.46 -3.04 -20.42
N ILE A 58 -3.57 -3.76 -19.30
CA ILE A 58 -3.11 -3.31 -17.98
C ILE A 58 -1.60 -3.09 -17.97
N MET A 59 -0.84 -4.00 -18.57
CA MET A 59 0.61 -3.86 -18.75
C MET A 59 0.98 -2.73 -19.72
N GLY A 60 0.07 -2.33 -20.61
CA GLY A 60 0.21 -1.20 -21.51
C GLY A 60 -0.18 0.16 -20.90
N LEU A 61 -0.72 0.20 -19.68
CA LEU A 61 -1.14 1.45 -19.06
C LEU A 61 0.04 2.41 -18.87
N ASP A 62 -0.20 3.67 -19.24
CA ASP A 62 0.64 4.77 -18.83
C ASP A 62 0.38 5.07 -17.34
N LEU A 63 1.40 4.89 -16.51
CA LEU A 63 1.28 4.99 -15.07
C LEU A 63 1.48 6.42 -14.56
N ASP A 64 1.27 7.45 -15.38
CA ASP A 64 1.32 8.85 -14.92
C ASP A 64 0.08 9.26 -14.12
N SER A 65 -1.10 8.74 -14.49
CA SER A 65 -2.36 9.05 -13.81
C SER A 65 -2.64 8.15 -12.60
N ASP A 66 -3.25 8.71 -11.55
CA ASP A 66 -3.63 7.97 -10.34
C ASP A 66 -4.59 6.81 -10.65
N LYS A 67 -5.56 7.03 -11.56
CA LYS A 67 -6.49 5.97 -12.01
C LYS A 67 -5.74 4.76 -12.58
N ASN A 68 -4.78 4.98 -13.47
CA ASN A 68 -4.03 3.88 -14.08
C ASN A 68 -3.15 3.17 -13.06
N LYS A 69 -2.56 3.91 -12.11
CA LYS A 69 -1.84 3.30 -10.98
C LYS A 69 -2.77 2.47 -10.10
N GLU A 70 -3.99 2.95 -9.82
CA GLU A 70 -4.99 2.20 -9.05
C GLU A 70 -5.39 0.90 -9.74
N LEU A 71 -5.66 0.93 -11.05
CA LEU A 71 -5.93 -0.26 -11.87
C LEU A 71 -4.74 -1.24 -11.84
N PHE A 72 -3.53 -0.74 -12.06
CA PHE A 72 -2.32 -1.55 -12.10
C PHE A 72 -2.00 -2.18 -10.74
N VAL A 73 -2.09 -1.42 -9.65
CA VAL A 73 -1.89 -1.92 -8.28
C VAL A 73 -2.98 -2.92 -7.90
N GLY A 74 -4.23 -2.67 -8.26
CA GLY A 74 -5.33 -3.64 -8.09
C GLY A 74 -5.01 -4.97 -8.75
N PHE A 75 -4.59 -4.93 -10.03
CA PHE A 75 -4.16 -6.13 -10.74
C PHE A 75 -2.97 -6.82 -10.07
N LEU A 76 -1.93 -6.09 -9.69
CA LEU A 76 -0.75 -6.66 -9.03
C LEU A 76 -1.12 -7.43 -7.76
N ASN A 77 -2.02 -6.87 -6.95
CA ASN A 77 -2.46 -7.51 -5.71
C ASN A 77 -3.32 -8.75 -5.98
N ALA A 78 -4.25 -8.69 -6.94
CA ALA A 78 -5.03 -9.86 -7.36
C ALA A 78 -4.13 -10.97 -7.95
N PHE A 79 -3.14 -10.58 -8.76
CA PHE A 79 -2.14 -11.49 -9.35
C PHE A 79 -1.29 -12.16 -8.27
N VAL A 80 -0.81 -11.44 -7.26
CA VAL A 80 -0.05 -12.04 -6.13
C VAL A 80 -0.89 -13.08 -5.40
N ASN A 81 -2.17 -12.77 -5.14
CA ASN A 81 -3.11 -13.70 -4.49
C ASN A 81 -3.33 -14.96 -5.36
N PHE A 82 -3.44 -14.79 -6.68
CA PHE A 82 -3.51 -15.91 -7.63
C PHE A 82 -2.23 -16.76 -7.63
N TYR A 83 -1.07 -16.11 -7.79
CA TYR A 83 0.21 -16.75 -8.03
C TYR A 83 0.78 -17.45 -6.79
N ASN A 84 0.77 -16.77 -5.64
CA ASN A 84 1.29 -17.34 -4.39
C ASN A 84 0.27 -18.22 -3.67
N LYS A 85 -0.98 -18.27 -4.14
CA LYS A 85 -2.12 -18.88 -3.44
C LYS A 85 -2.25 -18.38 -2.00
N GLU A 86 -1.77 -17.19 -1.71
CA GLU A 86 -1.91 -16.58 -0.39
C GLU A 86 -3.38 -16.17 -0.22
N PRO A 87 -4.07 -16.63 0.84
CA PRO A 87 -5.38 -16.12 1.17
C PRO A 87 -5.22 -14.65 1.55
N SER A 88 -5.58 -13.79 0.61
CA SER A 88 -5.78 -12.34 0.68
C SER A 88 -4.95 -11.55 1.70
N THR A 89 -4.26 -10.53 1.21
CA THR A 89 -4.17 -9.26 1.94
C THR A 89 -5.56 -8.86 2.43
N ILE A 90 -5.84 -9.09 3.71
CA ILE A 90 -7.14 -8.81 4.28
C ILE A 90 -7.24 -7.30 4.45
N PHE A 91 -8.20 -6.69 3.76
CA PHE A 91 -8.74 -5.40 4.16
C PHE A 91 -9.12 -5.52 5.64
N CYS A 92 -8.48 -4.73 6.50
CA CYS A 92 -8.73 -4.83 7.93
C CYS A 92 -10.20 -4.48 8.19
N LYS A 93 -11.05 -5.49 8.42
CA LYS A 93 -12.48 -5.26 8.68
C LYS A 93 -12.71 -4.61 10.04
N ASN A 94 -11.80 -4.82 10.99
CA ASN A 94 -11.83 -4.22 12.32
C ASN A 94 -10.56 -3.39 12.56
N ASN A 95 -10.58 -2.13 12.12
CA ASN A 95 -9.45 -1.20 12.25
C ASN A 95 -8.91 -1.15 13.68
N GLN A 96 -9.78 -1.16 14.68
CA GLN A 96 -9.37 -1.16 16.08
C GLN A 96 -8.51 -2.38 16.42
N PHE A 97 -8.93 -3.58 16.00
CA PHE A 97 -8.13 -4.79 16.23
C PHE A 97 -6.78 -4.72 15.53
N CYS A 98 -6.74 -4.44 14.22
CA CYS A 98 -5.49 -4.47 13.47
C CYS A 98 -4.48 -3.43 13.95
N PHE A 99 -4.93 -2.21 14.26
CA PHE A 99 -4.03 -1.16 14.73
C PHE A 99 -3.57 -1.39 16.18
N ASN A 100 -4.37 -2.04 17.03
CA ASN A 100 -3.86 -2.53 18.33
C ASN A 100 -2.84 -3.66 18.14
N GLU A 101 -3.09 -4.60 17.22
CA GLU A 101 -2.13 -5.66 16.93
C GLU A 101 -0.80 -5.08 16.41
N MET A 102 -0.90 -4.12 15.48
CA MET A 102 0.22 -3.36 14.94
C MET A 102 0.99 -2.63 16.04
N GLY A 103 0.30 -1.84 16.87
CA GLY A 103 0.88 -1.11 17.98
C GLY A 103 1.57 -2.05 18.97
N ASN A 104 0.94 -3.17 19.33
CA ASN A 104 1.54 -4.20 20.20
C ASN A 104 2.84 -4.77 19.62
N ARG A 105 2.88 -5.09 18.31
CA ARG A 105 4.08 -5.62 17.65
C ARG A 105 5.20 -4.59 17.62
N PHE A 106 4.89 -3.33 17.30
CA PHE A 106 5.88 -2.26 17.30
C PHE A 106 6.40 -1.94 18.69
N PHE A 107 5.53 -1.87 19.69
CA PHE A 107 5.91 -1.62 21.07
C PHE A 107 6.83 -2.73 21.60
N LYS A 108 6.51 -4.00 21.34
CA LYS A 108 7.37 -5.14 21.71
C LYS A 108 8.75 -5.09 21.05
N ARG A 109 8.83 -4.58 19.82
CA ARG A 109 10.07 -4.57 19.03
C ARG A 109 10.95 -3.34 19.28
N TYR A 110 10.35 -2.18 19.44
CA TYR A 110 11.05 -0.88 19.45
C TYR A 110 10.82 -0.06 20.73
N GLY A 111 9.88 -0.47 21.58
CA GLY A 111 9.46 0.28 22.76
C GLY A 111 8.64 1.54 22.44
N SER A 112 8.28 2.31 23.46
CA SER A 112 7.51 3.56 23.33
C SER A 112 8.28 4.69 22.64
N ASN A 113 9.62 4.67 22.65
CA ASN A 113 10.42 5.74 22.05
C ASN A 113 10.51 5.70 20.50
N LEU A 114 9.79 4.77 19.86
CA LEU A 114 9.72 4.69 18.41
C LEU A 114 9.23 6.03 17.81
N SER A 115 10.05 6.62 16.94
CA SER A 115 9.65 7.75 16.10
C SER A 115 9.11 7.25 14.76
N MET A 116 7.91 7.71 14.41
CA MET A 116 7.15 7.22 13.27
C MET A 116 6.56 8.38 12.45
N CYS A 117 6.84 8.39 11.15
CA CYS A 117 6.01 9.08 10.19
C CYS A 117 4.87 8.15 9.80
N PHE A 118 3.63 8.52 10.16
CA PHE A 118 2.46 7.71 9.88
C PHE A 118 1.61 8.38 8.80
N ILE A 119 1.55 7.75 7.63
CA ILE A 119 0.84 8.26 6.45
C ILE A 119 -0.43 7.43 6.23
N ASP A 120 -1.59 8.02 6.53
CA ASP A 120 -2.91 7.39 6.42
C ASP A 120 -4.00 8.45 6.20
N ASN A 121 -5.24 8.10 5.82
CA ASN A 121 -6.35 9.07 5.74
C ASN A 121 -7.20 9.13 7.00
N LEU A 122 -7.07 8.17 7.91
CA LEU A 122 -7.95 8.04 9.07
C LEU A 122 -7.22 8.43 10.36
N GLU A 123 -7.64 9.53 10.96
CA GLU A 123 -7.12 10.00 12.26
C GLU A 123 -7.38 9.00 13.39
N SER A 124 -8.48 8.23 13.32
CA SER A 124 -8.79 7.18 14.29
C SER A 124 -7.73 6.07 14.36
N ASN A 125 -7.06 5.77 13.25
CA ASN A 125 -5.94 4.83 13.23
C ASN A 125 -4.72 5.39 13.98
N PHE A 126 -4.47 6.70 13.83
CA PHE A 126 -3.43 7.41 14.57
C PHE A 126 -3.71 7.40 16.07
N GLU A 127 -4.94 7.71 16.49
CA GLU A 127 -5.33 7.71 17.90
C GLU A 127 -5.07 6.36 18.59
N ILE A 128 -5.27 5.25 17.88
CA ILE A 128 -5.00 3.90 18.40
C ILE A 128 -3.49 3.71 18.60
N LEU A 129 -2.67 4.04 17.61
CA LEU A 129 -1.21 3.90 17.71
C LEU A 129 -0.62 4.84 18.77
N ASN A 130 -1.17 6.05 18.92
CA ASN A 130 -0.70 7.04 19.88
C ASN A 130 -0.81 6.56 21.34
N LYS A 131 -1.76 5.67 21.65
CA LYS A 131 -1.92 5.07 22.99
C LYS A 131 -0.71 4.25 23.44
N TYR A 132 0.14 3.82 22.51
CA TYR A 132 1.38 3.08 22.80
C TYR A 132 2.55 3.98 23.20
N GLY A 133 2.36 5.31 23.18
CA GLY A 133 3.37 6.29 23.59
C GLY A 133 4.45 6.58 22.55
N PHE A 134 4.24 6.16 21.29
CA PHE A 134 5.14 6.46 20.17
C PHE A 134 5.22 7.96 19.87
N LYS A 135 6.34 8.41 19.30
CA LYS A 135 6.48 9.76 18.76
C LYS A 135 6.01 9.77 17.32
N ILE A 136 4.72 10.01 17.11
CA ILE A 136 4.10 9.90 15.79
C ILE A 136 3.90 11.28 15.16
N ASN A 137 4.48 11.47 13.97
CA ASN A 137 4.10 12.53 13.05
C ASN A 137 3.03 11.97 12.11
N PHE A 138 1.76 12.27 12.39
CA PHE A 138 0.66 11.87 11.52
C PHE A 138 0.54 12.82 10.32
N LEU A 139 0.40 12.24 9.14
CA LEU A 139 0.25 12.96 7.90
C LEU A 139 -0.93 12.40 7.09
N ASN A 140 -1.98 13.21 6.98
CA ASN A 140 -3.18 12.83 6.25
C ASN A 140 -3.02 13.09 4.75
N PHE A 141 -3.05 12.04 3.92
CA PHE A 141 -2.86 12.17 2.47
C PHE A 141 -4.04 12.82 1.72
N GLN A 142 -5.12 13.18 2.41
CA GLN A 142 -6.22 13.99 1.87
C GLN A 142 -6.08 15.49 2.18
N GLU A 143 -5.10 15.89 2.99
CA GLU A 143 -4.88 17.31 3.34
C GLU A 143 -4.11 18.07 2.24
N ASN A 144 -4.48 19.33 2.02
CA ASN A 144 -3.87 20.19 0.99
C ASN A 144 -2.35 20.39 1.17
N ALA A 145 -1.84 20.37 2.41
CA ALA A 145 -0.42 20.58 2.72
C ALA A 145 0.39 19.27 2.80
N PHE A 146 -0.16 18.15 2.31
CA PHE A 146 0.47 16.83 2.41
C PHE A 146 1.89 16.82 1.81
N GLN A 147 2.04 17.29 0.57
CA GLN A 147 3.31 17.21 -0.17
C GLN A 147 4.40 18.10 0.46
N GLU A 148 4.01 19.23 1.05
CA GLU A 148 4.95 20.13 1.74
C GLU A 148 5.52 19.51 3.01
N ARG A 149 4.74 18.63 3.67
CA ARG A 149 5.08 18.03 4.96
C ARG A 149 5.68 16.63 4.86
N ILE A 150 5.60 15.98 3.69
CA ILE A 150 6.07 14.60 3.51
C ILE A 150 7.57 14.47 3.80
N PHE A 151 8.37 15.44 3.35
CA PHE A 151 9.81 15.46 3.56
C PHE A 151 10.16 15.48 5.05
N ASP A 152 9.66 16.47 5.79
CA ASP A 152 9.94 16.61 7.22
C ASP A 152 9.40 15.44 8.04
N CYS A 153 8.25 14.89 7.64
CA CYS A 153 7.70 13.71 8.29
C CYS A 153 8.67 12.53 8.17
N ILE A 154 9.13 12.22 6.96
CA ILE A 154 10.01 11.08 6.71
C ILE A 154 11.41 11.32 7.28
N ALA A 155 12.03 12.46 6.98
CA ALA A 155 13.41 12.76 7.34
C ALA A 155 13.65 12.71 8.86
N ASN A 156 12.65 13.12 9.66
CA ASN A 156 12.77 13.22 11.11
C ASN A 156 12.35 11.96 11.89
N ASN A 157 11.94 10.88 11.20
CA ASN A 157 11.46 9.66 11.86
C ASN A 157 12.24 8.42 11.45
N PHE A 158 12.37 7.47 12.39
CA PHE A 158 13.05 6.20 12.14
C PHE A 158 12.23 5.25 11.27
N LEU A 159 10.92 5.17 11.55
CA LEU A 159 9.96 4.34 10.82
C LEU A 159 9.04 5.23 9.97
N VAL A 160 8.85 4.85 8.71
CA VAL A 160 7.78 5.35 7.87
C VAL A 160 6.76 4.24 7.68
N LEU A 161 5.55 4.48 8.16
CA LEU A 161 4.43 3.55 8.07
C LEU A 161 3.40 4.13 7.10
N CYS A 162 3.26 3.50 5.93
CA CYS A 162 2.47 4.03 4.82
C CYS A 162 1.26 3.16 4.52
N ASN A 163 0.07 3.76 4.42
CA ASN A 163 -1.08 3.08 3.85
C ASN A 163 -0.75 2.67 2.41
N GLY A 164 -1.14 1.45 2.00
CA GLY A 164 -0.92 0.92 0.66
C GLY A 164 -1.49 1.80 -0.45
N TYR A 165 -2.48 2.65 -0.16
CA TYR A 165 -2.97 3.66 -1.09
C TYR A 165 -1.88 4.63 -1.57
N CYS A 166 -0.83 4.86 -0.77
CA CYS A 166 0.30 5.69 -1.17
C CYS A 166 0.95 5.18 -2.47
N LEU A 167 0.91 3.87 -2.74
CA LEU A 167 1.51 3.23 -3.91
C LEU A 167 0.80 3.62 -5.23
N THR A 168 -0.38 4.21 -5.15
CA THR A 168 -1.14 4.68 -6.32
C THR A 168 -0.92 6.18 -6.58
N LYS A 169 0.00 6.83 -5.84
CA LYS A 169 0.23 8.28 -5.92
C LYS A 169 1.55 8.65 -6.61
N PRO A 170 1.62 9.84 -7.24
CA PRO A 170 2.83 10.28 -7.94
C PRO A 170 4.06 10.39 -7.03
N TRP A 171 3.85 10.78 -5.77
CA TRP A 171 4.87 10.97 -4.73
C TRP A 171 5.27 9.68 -4.00
N ALA A 172 4.79 8.51 -4.43
CA ALA A 172 5.09 7.23 -3.77
C ALA A 172 6.59 6.94 -3.71
N ASP A 173 7.33 7.29 -4.77
CA ASP A 173 8.78 7.08 -4.83
C ASP A 173 9.54 8.01 -3.87
N ASP A 174 9.06 9.24 -3.69
CA ASP A 174 9.67 10.22 -2.77
C ASP A 174 9.81 9.60 -1.38
N ILE A 175 8.87 8.74 -0.97
CA ILE A 175 8.92 8.04 0.31
C ILE A 175 10.21 7.23 0.44
N LEU A 176 10.56 6.44 -0.58
CA LEU A 176 11.75 5.61 -0.57
C LEU A 176 13.03 6.44 -0.74
N GLU A 177 12.98 7.45 -1.61
CA GLU A 177 14.11 8.34 -1.86
C GLU A 177 14.50 9.09 -0.58
N ILE A 178 13.55 9.78 0.06
CA ILE A 178 13.78 10.52 1.32
C ILE A 178 14.21 9.56 2.44
N SER A 179 13.63 8.36 2.50
CA SER A 179 13.99 7.36 3.52
C SER A 179 15.45 6.91 3.42
N SER A 180 16.01 6.90 2.21
CA SER A 180 17.40 6.51 1.93
C SER A 180 18.43 7.63 2.10
N MET A 181 17.99 8.89 2.23
CA MET A 181 18.88 10.05 2.37
C MET A 181 19.71 9.98 3.66
N ASP A 182 20.92 10.56 3.59
CA ASP A 182 21.87 10.75 4.70
C ASP A 182 22.29 9.45 5.42
N ASN A 183 22.20 8.29 4.77
CA ASN A 183 22.49 6.98 5.35
C ASN A 183 21.70 6.66 6.64
N ALA A 184 20.55 7.32 6.85
CA ALA A 184 19.82 7.18 8.11
C ALA A 184 19.11 5.82 8.27
N ASN A 185 19.18 4.93 7.25
CA ASN A 185 18.62 3.57 7.25
C ASN A 185 17.17 3.53 7.77
N ARG A 186 16.34 4.49 7.33
CA ARG A 186 14.95 4.58 7.78
C ARG A 186 14.16 3.37 7.28
N LEU A 187 13.34 2.84 8.16
CA LEU A 187 12.55 1.66 7.87
C LEU A 187 11.23 2.09 7.20
N VAL A 188 11.00 1.68 5.96
CA VAL A 188 9.70 1.89 5.28
C VAL A 188 8.88 0.61 5.33
N ILE A 189 7.64 0.72 5.77
CA ILE A 189 6.68 -0.40 5.81
C ILE A 189 5.35 0.06 5.25
N PHE A 190 4.84 -0.67 4.26
CA PHE A 190 3.49 -0.48 3.74
C PHE A 190 2.48 -1.34 4.51
N PHE A 191 1.25 -0.88 4.71
CA PHE A 191 0.17 -1.66 5.32
C PHE A 191 -1.12 -1.54 4.52
N GLY A 192 -2.11 -2.37 4.85
CA GLY A 192 -3.39 -2.37 4.15
C GLY A 192 -3.36 -3.16 2.84
N PRO A 193 -4.53 -3.34 2.21
CA PRO A 193 -4.70 -4.38 1.21
C PRO A 193 -4.03 -4.07 -0.14
N GLN A 194 -3.81 -2.78 -0.43
CA GLN A 194 -3.07 -2.30 -1.60
C GLN A 194 -1.56 -2.55 -1.56
N SER A 195 -1.03 -3.02 -0.43
CA SER A 195 0.41 -3.28 -0.27
C SER A 195 0.83 -4.70 -0.66
N ALA A 196 -0.07 -5.55 -1.17
CA ALA A 196 0.21 -6.98 -1.27
C ALA A 196 1.44 -7.31 -2.11
N PHE A 197 1.53 -6.67 -3.28
CA PHE A 197 2.56 -6.90 -4.28
C PHE A 197 3.96 -6.45 -3.87
N VAL A 198 4.07 -5.57 -2.87
CA VAL A 198 5.37 -4.96 -2.54
C VAL A 198 6.39 -5.98 -2.03
N SER A 199 5.93 -7.12 -1.51
CA SER A 199 6.82 -8.25 -1.14
C SER A 199 7.53 -8.87 -2.35
N MET A 200 6.94 -8.83 -3.54
CA MET A 200 7.59 -9.33 -4.77
C MET A 200 8.80 -8.49 -5.19
N ILE A 201 8.85 -7.23 -4.76
CA ILE A 201 9.92 -6.27 -5.06
C ILE A 201 10.77 -5.97 -3.82
N ASN A 202 10.80 -6.89 -2.85
CA ASN A 202 11.63 -6.80 -1.62
C ASN A 202 11.35 -5.59 -0.72
N LEU A 203 10.19 -4.94 -0.88
CA LEU A 203 9.73 -3.93 0.06
C LEU A 203 8.98 -4.59 1.23
N LYS A 204 9.00 -3.95 2.39
CA LYS A 204 8.39 -4.48 3.60
C LYS A 204 6.91 -4.12 3.64
N ARG A 205 6.07 -5.10 3.95
CA ARG A 205 4.65 -4.92 4.25
C ARG A 205 4.28 -5.49 5.61
N LEU A 206 3.28 -4.90 6.24
CA LEU A 206 2.59 -5.47 7.39
C LEU A 206 1.29 -6.12 6.98
N CYS A 207 1.12 -7.36 7.42
CA CYS A 207 -0.08 -8.16 7.21
C CYS A 207 -0.63 -8.54 8.57
N PHE A 208 -1.93 -8.33 8.75
CA PHE A 208 -2.64 -8.73 9.95
C PHE A 208 -3.48 -9.96 9.62
N PHE A 209 -3.49 -10.92 10.53
CA PHE A 209 -4.30 -12.12 10.35
C PHE A 209 -5.78 -11.76 10.46
N LYS A 210 -6.60 -12.48 9.70
CA LYS A 210 -8.06 -12.46 9.85
C LYS A 210 -8.38 -12.93 11.27
N GLU A 211 -9.17 -12.18 12.04
CA GLU A 211 -10.06 -12.85 12.99
C GLU A 211 -11.10 -13.61 12.16
N VAL A 212 -11.02 -14.94 12.22
CA VAL A 212 -11.99 -15.84 11.58
C VAL A 212 -13.28 -15.84 12.38
#